data_AF-A0A1T1GIZ0-F1
#
_entry.id   AF-A0A1T1GIZ0-F1
#
_cell.length_a   1.000
_cell.length_b   1.000
_cell.length_c   1.000
_cell.angle_alpha   90.00
_cell.angle_beta   90.00
_cell.angle_gamma   90.00
#
_symmetry.space_group_name_H-M   'P 1'
#
loop_
_entity.id
_entity.type
_entity.pdbx_description
1 polymer ?
#
loop_
_entity_poly.entity_id
_entity_poly.type
_entity_poly.pdbx_seq_one_letter_code
_entity_poly.pdbx_strand_id
1 'polypeptide(L)'
;MISRIYFPQAGAIKIDTIDTRQISAEYLRSMVSFMPQRCDVFYGTVSQNLRLVHPAATMEELEWAAKMSRLFKDIEQLDRGFETRISNSFADQLSNGFRQRLSLDRTMLNPASIVLLD
;
A
#
# COMPACT_ATOMS: atom_id res chain seq x y z
N MET A 1 -11.90 10.38 -7.71
CA MET A 1 -11.77 11.39 -8.78
C MET A 1 -10.34 11.48 -9.31
N ILE A 2 -9.32 11.63 -8.45
CA ILE A 2 -7.90 11.74 -8.87
C ILE A 2 -7.41 10.50 -9.66
N SER A 3 -7.79 9.29 -9.26
CA SER A 3 -7.49 8.02 -9.96
C SER A 3 -8.34 7.76 -11.22
N ARG A 4 -9.16 8.74 -11.65
CA ARG A 4 -10.10 8.67 -12.78
C ARG A 4 -11.07 7.49 -12.78
N ILE A 5 -11.53 7.10 -11.59
CA ILE A 5 -12.69 6.21 -11.43
C ILE A 5 -14.00 6.96 -11.76
N TYR A 6 -14.03 8.27 -11.54
CA TYR A 6 -15.17 9.15 -11.85
C TYR A 6 -14.68 10.40 -12.58
N PHE A 7 -15.52 10.95 -13.46
CA PHE A 7 -15.27 12.20 -14.17
C PHE A 7 -15.95 13.39 -13.47
N PRO A 8 -15.32 14.58 -13.44
CA PRO A 8 -15.98 15.78 -12.94
C PRO A 8 -17.12 16.20 -13.89
N GLN A 9 -18.25 16.62 -13.33
CA GLN A 9 -19.40 17.12 -14.12
C GLN A 9 -19.10 18.48 -14.79
N ALA A 10 -18.24 19.29 -14.18
CA ALA A 10 -17.71 20.54 -14.74
C ALA A 10 -16.28 20.76 -14.27
N GLY A 11 -15.48 21.51 -15.05
CA GLY A 11 -14.08 21.81 -14.74
C GLY A 11 -13.09 20.75 -15.21
N ALA A 12 -11.91 20.72 -14.57
CA ALA A 12 -10.81 19.82 -14.90
C ALA A 12 -10.00 19.46 -13.65
N ILE A 13 -9.48 18.23 -13.61
CA ILE A 13 -8.49 17.79 -12.63
C ILE A 13 -7.16 17.75 -13.34
N LYS A 14 -6.18 18.50 -12.84
CA LYS A 14 -4.82 18.56 -13.39
C LYS A 14 -3.83 17.97 -12.40
N ILE A 15 -2.85 17.23 -12.92
CA ILE A 15 -1.63 16.89 -12.19
C ILE A 15 -0.55 17.79 -12.80
N ASP A 16 0.07 18.60 -11.97
CA ASP A 16 0.85 19.77 -12.39
C ASP A 16 0.04 20.67 -13.34
N THR A 17 0.44 20.75 -14.60
CA THR A 17 -0.23 21.55 -15.64
C THR A 17 -1.07 20.71 -16.60
N ILE A 18 -0.97 19.38 -16.53
CA ILE A 18 -1.58 18.45 -17.50
C ILE A 18 -2.94 18.01 -16.98
N ASP A 19 -3.98 18.16 -17.81
CA ASP A 19 -5.30 17.62 -17.52
C ASP A 19 -5.24 16.09 -17.50
N THR A 20 -5.73 15.49 -16.42
CA THR A 20 -5.73 14.03 -16.23
C THR A 20 -6.44 13.29 -17.35
N ARG A 21 -7.35 13.92 -18.11
CA ARG A 21 -8.01 13.35 -19.30
C ARG A 21 -7.07 13.14 -20.49
N GLN A 22 -5.95 13.87 -20.54
CA GLN A 22 -4.92 13.75 -21.59
C GLN A 22 -3.94 12.60 -21.33
N ILE A 23 -3.98 12.02 -20.14
CA ILE A 23 -3.11 10.93 -19.71
C ILE A 23 -3.85 9.58 -19.88
N SER A 24 -3.16 8.50 -20.21
CA SER A 24 -3.80 7.17 -20.22
C SER A 24 -4.25 6.77 -18.80
N ALA A 25 -5.31 5.98 -18.67
CA ALA A 25 -5.84 5.61 -17.34
C ALA A 25 -4.85 4.71 -16.59
N GLU A 26 -4.10 3.92 -17.34
CA GLU A 26 -3.07 3.03 -16.83
C GLU A 26 -1.90 3.83 -16.26
N TYR A 27 -1.34 4.77 -17.04
CA TYR A 27 -0.23 5.60 -16.58
C TYR A 27 -0.63 6.54 -15.43
N LEU A 28 -1.83 7.12 -15.48
CA LEU A 28 -2.36 7.91 -14.36
C LEU A 28 -2.44 7.08 -13.07
N ARG A 29 -2.87 5.82 -13.16
CA ARG A 29 -2.99 4.94 -11.99
C ARG A 29 -1.62 4.44 -11.52
N SER A 30 -0.64 4.24 -12.39
CA SER A 30 0.72 3.88 -11.95
C SER A 30 1.42 5.02 -11.21
N MET A 31 1.04 6.28 -11.47
CA MET A 31 1.58 7.44 -10.75
C MET A 31 0.97 7.64 -9.36
N VAL A 32 -0.12 6.93 -9.01
CA VAL A 32 -0.88 7.15 -7.77
C VAL A 32 -0.89 5.89 -6.92
N SER A 33 -0.34 5.98 -5.71
CA SER A 33 -0.53 4.99 -4.65
C SER A 33 -1.65 5.42 -3.71
N PHE A 34 -2.44 4.47 -3.24
CA PHE A 34 -3.60 4.72 -2.38
C PHE A 34 -3.41 4.02 -1.04
N MET A 35 -3.47 4.79 0.05
CA MET A 35 -3.43 4.29 1.42
C MET A 35 -4.81 4.49 2.06
N PRO A 36 -5.62 3.43 2.22
CA PRO A 36 -6.93 3.54 2.86
C PRO A 36 -6.82 3.74 4.37
N GLN A 37 -7.83 4.39 4.99
CA GLN A 37 -7.99 4.47 6.45
C GLN A 37 -7.95 3.11 7.14
N ARG A 38 -8.55 2.09 6.49
CA ARG A 38 -8.57 0.71 6.94
C ARG A 38 -7.76 -0.16 5.99
N CYS A 39 -6.74 -0.81 6.53
CA CYS A 39 -5.93 -1.74 5.80
C CYS A 39 -6.47 -3.15 5.97
N ASP A 40 -6.96 -3.72 4.86
CA ASP A 40 -7.31 -5.12 4.79
C ASP A 40 -6.06 -5.98 4.68
N VAL A 41 -6.12 -7.12 5.34
CA VAL A 41 -5.03 -8.10 5.36
C VAL A 41 -5.53 -9.36 4.69
N PHE A 42 -4.72 -9.91 3.81
CA PHE A 42 -5.07 -11.06 2.99
C PHE A 42 -4.49 -12.33 3.57
N TYR A 43 -5.14 -13.46 3.28
CA TYR A 43 -4.60 -14.77 3.63
C TYR A 43 -3.26 -15.00 2.93
N GLY A 44 -2.23 -15.27 3.71
CA GLY A 44 -0.85 -15.37 3.22
C GLY A 44 0.15 -14.98 4.29
N THR A 45 1.43 -14.92 3.97
CA THR A 45 2.46 -14.43 4.89
C THR A 45 2.42 -12.91 5.01
N VAL A 46 3.09 -12.35 6.02
CA VAL A 46 3.35 -10.90 6.09
C VAL A 46 4.08 -10.43 4.84
N SER A 47 5.07 -11.19 4.37
CA SER A 47 5.84 -10.90 3.15
C SER A 47 4.96 -10.88 1.89
N GLN A 48 4.03 -11.83 1.75
CA GLN A 48 3.05 -11.84 0.66
C GLN A 48 2.10 -10.65 0.73
N ASN A 49 1.68 -10.26 1.94
CA ASN A 49 0.82 -9.09 2.14
C ASN A 49 1.51 -7.79 1.75
N LEU A 50 2.80 -7.63 2.04
CA LEU A 50 3.57 -6.46 1.61
C LEU A 50 3.78 -6.41 0.09
N ARG A 51 4.00 -7.57 -0.53
CA ARG A 51 4.22 -7.73 -1.98
C ARG A 51 2.96 -7.54 -2.84
N LEU A 52 1.78 -7.30 -2.25
CA LEU A 52 0.54 -7.12 -3.02
C LEU A 52 0.62 -6.00 -4.07
N VAL A 53 1.35 -4.94 -3.76
CA VAL A 53 1.51 -3.76 -4.63
C VAL A 53 2.80 -3.79 -5.45
N HIS A 54 3.79 -4.56 -4.99
CA HIS A 54 5.02 -4.80 -5.72
C HIS A 54 5.45 -6.27 -5.59
N PRO A 55 4.93 -7.17 -6.47
CA PRO A 55 5.15 -8.62 -6.35
C PRO A 55 6.62 -9.05 -6.41
N ALA A 56 7.45 -8.27 -7.10
CA ALA A 56 8.88 -8.53 -7.28
C ALA A 56 9.76 -7.92 -6.17
N ALA A 57 9.17 -7.25 -5.16
CA ALA A 57 9.95 -6.62 -4.10
C ALA A 57 10.83 -7.64 -3.38
N THR A 58 12.12 -7.33 -3.29
CA THR A 58 13.16 -8.10 -2.61
C THR A 58 12.94 -8.12 -1.11
N MET A 59 13.60 -9.03 -0.39
CA MET A 59 13.46 -9.08 1.06
C MET A 59 14.02 -7.81 1.69
N GLU A 60 15.10 -7.29 1.15
CA GLU A 60 15.75 -6.04 1.56
C GLU A 60 14.81 -4.84 1.47
N GLU A 61 14.03 -4.73 0.39
CA GLU A 61 13.01 -3.69 0.21
C GLU A 61 11.87 -3.84 1.23
N LEU A 62 11.42 -5.07 1.50
CA LEU A 62 10.41 -5.32 2.52
C LEU A 62 10.88 -4.91 3.91
N GLU A 63 12.12 -5.26 4.27
CA GLU A 63 12.71 -4.84 5.53
C GLU A 63 12.87 -3.33 5.62
N TRP A 64 13.32 -2.69 4.54
CA TRP A 64 13.47 -1.25 4.47
C TRP A 64 12.14 -0.55 4.73
N ALA A 65 11.07 -0.95 4.04
CA ALA A 65 9.73 -0.40 4.25
C ALA A 65 9.27 -0.58 5.71
N ALA A 66 9.35 -1.81 6.22
CA ALA A 66 8.96 -2.12 7.59
C ALA A 66 9.78 -1.34 8.64
N LYS A 67 11.05 -1.04 8.37
CA LYS A 67 11.88 -0.20 9.24
C LYS A 67 11.41 1.27 9.20
N MET A 68 11.05 1.78 8.02
CA MET A 68 10.54 3.15 7.86
C MET A 68 9.21 3.38 8.58
N SER A 69 8.29 2.40 8.55
CA SER A 69 7.02 2.50 9.28
C SER A 69 7.11 2.10 10.76
N ARG A 70 8.27 1.60 11.22
CA ARG A 70 8.48 0.94 12.53
C ARG A 70 7.70 -0.37 12.73
N LEU A 71 7.18 -0.97 11.66
CA LEU A 71 6.56 -2.30 11.72
C LEU A 71 7.56 -3.43 11.92
N PHE A 72 8.83 -3.21 11.55
CA PHE A 72 9.88 -4.24 11.59
C PHE A 72 9.99 -4.92 12.96
N LYS A 73 9.98 -4.16 14.04
CA LYS A 73 10.06 -4.71 15.41
C LYS A 73 8.85 -5.55 15.80
N ASP A 74 7.66 -5.16 15.32
CA ASP A 74 6.44 -5.93 15.56
C ASP A 74 6.48 -7.24 14.76
N ILE A 75 7.01 -7.21 13.54
CA ILE A 75 7.20 -8.39 12.69
C ILE A 75 8.22 -9.34 13.33
N GLU A 76 9.34 -8.84 13.85
CA GLU A 76 10.36 -9.65 14.54
C GLU A 76 9.83 -10.40 15.76
N GLN A 77 8.78 -9.87 16.41
CA GLN A 77 8.13 -10.53 17.55
C GLN A 77 7.17 -11.65 17.15
N LEU A 78 6.87 -11.79 15.86
CA LEU A 78 6.06 -12.89 15.35
C LEU A 78 6.91 -14.16 15.23
N ASP A 79 6.31 -15.32 15.54
CA ASP A 79 7.00 -16.64 15.54
C ASP A 79 7.84 -16.93 14.29
N ARG A 80 7.45 -16.43 13.12
CA ARG A 80 8.16 -16.66 11.84
C ARG A 80 8.52 -15.36 11.12
N GLY A 81 8.50 -14.21 11.81
CA GLY A 81 8.81 -12.93 11.20
C GLY A 81 7.93 -12.64 9.97
N PHE A 82 8.58 -12.27 8.87
CA PHE A 82 7.94 -12.02 7.58
C PHE A 82 7.22 -13.24 6.98
N GLU A 83 7.59 -14.45 7.37
CA GLU A 83 6.96 -15.70 6.94
C GLU A 83 5.81 -16.14 7.86
N THR A 84 5.44 -15.31 8.85
CA THR A 84 4.26 -15.53 9.67
C THR A 84 3.01 -15.48 8.81
N ARG A 85 2.23 -16.56 8.85
CA ARG A 85 0.98 -16.68 8.11
C ARG A 85 -0.16 -15.95 8.82
N ILE A 86 -0.85 -15.13 8.05
CA ILE A 86 -2.07 -14.43 8.41
C ILE A 86 -3.26 -15.28 7.99
N SER A 87 -3.89 -15.93 8.96
CA SER A 87 -5.17 -16.62 8.83
C SER A 87 -6.32 -15.71 9.27
N ASN A 88 -7.59 -16.10 9.08
CA ASN A 88 -8.73 -15.30 9.54
C ASN A 88 -8.64 -14.96 11.03
N SER A 89 -8.37 -15.96 11.88
CA SER A 89 -8.25 -15.78 13.33
C SER A 89 -7.07 -14.88 13.71
N PHE A 90 -5.96 -14.95 12.97
CA PHE A 90 -4.80 -14.08 13.25
C PHE A 90 -5.03 -12.66 12.73
N ALA A 91 -5.68 -12.49 11.59
CA ALA A 91 -6.02 -11.18 11.05
C ALA A 91 -6.82 -10.37 12.08
N ASP A 92 -7.82 -10.98 12.71
CA ASP A 92 -8.64 -10.32 13.74
C ASP A 92 -7.86 -9.90 15.00
N GLN A 93 -6.73 -10.55 15.28
CA GLN A 93 -5.84 -10.22 16.40
C GLN A 93 -4.85 -9.10 16.08
N LEU A 94 -4.64 -8.78 14.81
CA LEU A 94 -3.73 -7.70 14.42
C LEU A 94 -4.28 -6.36 14.87
N SER A 95 -3.47 -5.66 15.67
CA SER A 95 -3.81 -4.31 16.14
C SER A 95 -4.05 -3.35 14.97
N ASN A 96 -4.88 -2.33 15.20
CA ASN A 96 -5.09 -1.26 14.22
C ASN A 96 -3.77 -0.57 13.83
N GLY A 97 -2.86 -0.40 14.78
CA GLY A 97 -1.53 0.17 14.52
C GLY A 97 -0.69 -0.70 13.58
N PHE A 98 -0.72 -2.03 13.75
CA PHE A 98 -0.06 -2.96 12.84
C PHE A 98 -0.63 -2.83 11.41
N ARG A 99 -1.97 -2.83 11.29
CA ARG A 99 -2.67 -2.70 10.00
C ARG A 99 -2.35 -1.38 9.30
N GLN A 100 -2.34 -0.26 10.04
CA GLN A 100 -1.99 1.05 9.48
C GLN A 100 -0.55 1.09 8.97
N ARG A 101 0.41 0.60 9.77
CA ARG A 101 1.82 0.53 9.36
C ARG A 101 2.03 -0.42 8.18
N LEU A 102 1.31 -1.54 8.11
CA LEU A 102 1.32 -2.45 6.96
C LEU A 102 0.81 -1.75 5.68
N SER A 103 -0.22 -0.90 5.81
CA SER A 103 -0.73 -0.06 4.70
C SER A 103 0.33 0.95 4.23
N LEU A 104 1.03 1.55 5.19
CA LEU A 104 2.11 2.49 4.91
C LEU A 104 3.27 1.80 4.21
N ASP A 105 3.68 0.60 4.65
CA ASP A 105 4.73 -0.19 4.01
C ASP A 105 4.37 -0.54 2.57
N ARG A 106 3.13 -0.98 2.31
CA ARG A 106 2.63 -1.19 0.95
C ARG A 106 2.76 0.11 0.13
N THR A 107 2.33 1.22 0.70
CA THR A 107 2.41 2.51 0.02
C THR A 107 3.85 2.89 -0.33
N MET A 108 4.81 2.62 0.55
CA MET A 108 6.25 2.85 0.32
C MET A 108 6.88 1.90 -0.70
N LEU A 109 6.40 0.65 -0.77
CA LEU A 109 6.86 -0.34 -1.74
C LEU A 109 6.30 -0.11 -3.14
N ASN A 110 5.23 0.67 -3.27
CA ASN A 110 4.67 1.03 -4.56
C ASN A 110 5.45 2.22 -5.17
N PRO A 111 6.09 2.07 -6.34
CA PRO A 111 6.83 3.13 -6.99
C PRO A 111 5.89 4.16 -7.65
N ALA A 112 5.15 4.92 -6.84
CA ALA A 112 4.25 5.96 -7.27
C ALA A 112 4.75 7.35 -6.88
N SER A 113 4.53 8.34 -7.76
CA SER A 113 4.93 9.73 -7.52
C SER A 113 3.97 10.48 -6.60
N ILE A 114 2.74 10.00 -6.47
CA ILE A 114 1.68 10.62 -5.67
C ILE A 114 1.12 9.58 -4.71
N VAL A 115 1.04 9.94 -3.43
CA VAL A 115 0.38 9.14 -2.40
C VAL A 115 -0.92 9.84 -2.01
N LEU A 116 -2.04 9.11 -2.12
CA LEU A 116 -3.33 9.55 -1.60
C LEU A 116 -3.59 8.86 -0.25
N LEU A 117 -3.73 9.68 0.78
CA LEU A 117 -4.16 9.28 2.11
C LEU A 117 -5.65 9.58 2.21
N ASP A 118 -6.47 8.53 2.40
CA ASP A 118 -7.89 8.65 2.73
C ASP A 118 -8.08 8.53 4.24
#